data_AF-A0ABD0YKZ8-F1
#
_entry.id   AF-A0ABD0YKZ8-F1
#
_cell.length_a   1.000
_cell.length_b   1.000
_cell.length_c   1.000
_cell.angle_alpha   90.00
_cell.angle_beta   90.00
_cell.angle_gamma   90.00
#
_symmetry.space_group_name_H-M   'P 1'
#
loop_
_entity.id
_entity.type
_entity.pdbx_description
1 polymer ?
#
loop_
_entity_poly.entity_id
_entity_poly.type
_entity_poly.pdbx_seq_one_letter_code
_entity_poly.pdbx_strand_id
1 'polypeptide(L)'
;VVRWINEASLSLDVHVRSDLLHKVQEVVLHKEPELLHGFLHEVIAFQHDRHTDIRKFVVGFIEEAFKKDWELLPKIIGNIQVLLQDNAPQVQKRVVQAVTQLYRIALMWVSRASVVTDQMQSVWNILTNIKAYIINMVDSENDGLRTQIVKFLETLVILQTYPEAESIKRENDFSLEDVPLTLKIARRRKLEEEAMTVFDLMIKFHGSAHISSANLMACMGSLTTIAKLRPQFMGKVVTALETLHINLPPTLSTSQVNSVRKHLKMQLLNLLRHPTAMDYNTNITTLLTDLGASNHEVMKAFPKSEDIKKRIKRSVADSGGASLKKQRMEDQVVTKSAVDITEAFINERLTPELAANLVIVAMVSFL
;
A
#
# COMPACT_ATOMS: atom_id res chain seq x y z
N VAL A 1 -13.79 36.09 -4.76
CA VAL A 1 -13.88 35.12 -3.64
C VAL A 1 -14.99 35.46 -2.65
N VAL A 2 -14.93 36.59 -1.92
CA VAL A 2 -15.92 36.98 -0.89
C VAL A 2 -17.38 36.82 -1.34
N ARG A 3 -17.74 37.38 -2.51
CA ARG A 3 -19.09 37.28 -3.07
C ARG A 3 -19.56 35.83 -3.20
N TRP A 4 -18.71 34.94 -3.73
CA TRP A 4 -19.07 33.54 -3.94
C TRP A 4 -19.26 32.79 -2.63
N ILE A 5 -18.44 33.06 -1.61
CA ILE A 5 -18.60 32.48 -0.27
C ILE A 5 -19.93 32.93 0.34
N ASN A 6 -20.24 34.23 0.29
CA ASN A 6 -21.50 34.75 0.82
C ASN A 6 -22.72 34.16 0.10
N GLU A 7 -22.66 34.08 -1.23
CA GLU A 7 -23.72 33.49 -2.05
C GLU A 7 -23.88 31.99 -1.77
N ALA A 8 -22.76 31.26 -1.59
CA ALA A 8 -22.76 29.85 -1.21
C ALA A 8 -23.38 29.63 0.18
N SER A 9 -23.11 30.51 1.16
CA SER A 9 -23.67 30.43 2.51
C SER A 9 -25.17 30.68 2.57
N LEU A 10 -25.71 31.48 1.63
CA LEU A 10 -27.13 31.82 1.57
C LEU A 10 -27.93 30.90 0.64
N SER A 11 -27.26 30.24 -0.31
CA SER A 11 -27.92 29.36 -1.28
C SER A 11 -28.53 28.13 -0.61
N LEU A 12 -29.83 27.93 -0.85
CA LEU A 12 -30.53 26.70 -0.47
C LEU A 12 -30.26 25.55 -1.46
N ASP A 13 -29.85 25.87 -2.69
CA ASP A 13 -29.49 24.89 -3.71
C ASP A 13 -28.07 24.37 -3.47
N VAL A 14 -27.95 23.06 -3.25
CA VAL A 14 -26.69 22.36 -3.06
C VAL A 14 -25.79 22.39 -4.29
N HIS A 15 -26.36 22.37 -5.50
CA HIS A 15 -25.60 22.40 -6.75
C HIS A 15 -24.95 23.77 -6.93
N VAL A 16 -25.73 24.85 -6.78
CA VAL A 16 -25.21 26.22 -6.83
C VAL A 16 -24.12 26.44 -5.79
N ARG A 17 -24.34 26.02 -4.55
CA ARG A 17 -23.35 26.11 -3.47
C ARG A 17 -22.08 25.32 -3.82
N SER A 18 -22.22 24.10 -4.32
CA SER A 18 -21.09 23.27 -4.74
C SER A 18 -20.29 23.96 -5.86
N ASP A 19 -20.94 24.48 -6.89
CA ASP A 19 -20.28 25.17 -8.00
C ASP A 19 -19.53 26.43 -7.54
N LEU A 20 -20.14 27.21 -6.65
CA LEU A 20 -19.51 28.40 -6.08
C LEU A 20 -18.28 28.04 -5.24
N LEU A 21 -18.37 26.98 -4.42
CA LEU A 21 -17.26 26.51 -3.61
C LEU A 21 -16.10 25.98 -4.47
N HIS A 22 -16.37 25.26 -5.57
CA HIS A 22 -15.32 24.86 -6.52
C HIS A 22 -14.66 26.06 -7.21
N LYS A 23 -15.43 27.11 -7.54
CA LYS A 23 -14.86 28.38 -8.06
C LYS A 23 -13.96 29.05 -7.02
N VAL A 24 -14.35 29.03 -5.75
CA VAL A 24 -13.53 29.54 -4.64
C VAL A 24 -12.24 28.72 -4.53
N GLN A 25 -12.33 27.39 -4.52
CA GLN A 25 -11.16 26.51 -4.48
C GLN A 25 -10.18 26.81 -5.62
N GLU A 26 -10.67 26.93 -6.85
CA GLU A 26 -9.84 27.21 -8.03
C GLU A 26 -9.05 28.52 -7.87
N VAL A 27 -9.71 29.58 -7.41
CA VAL A 27 -9.03 30.87 -7.22
C VAL A 27 -8.05 30.81 -6.05
N VAL A 28 -8.51 30.33 -4.89
CA VAL A 28 -7.76 30.40 -3.62
C VAL A 28 -6.60 29.41 -3.58
N LEU A 29 -6.69 28.27 -4.26
CA LEU A 29 -5.61 27.29 -4.29
C LEU A 29 -4.72 27.41 -5.52
N HIS A 30 -5.25 27.74 -6.70
CA HIS A 30 -4.49 27.65 -7.96
C HIS A 30 -4.14 29.00 -8.57
N LYS A 31 -5.07 29.96 -8.62
CA LYS A 31 -4.84 31.25 -9.31
C LYS A 31 -4.14 32.30 -8.44
N GLU A 32 -4.59 32.45 -7.20
CA GLU A 32 -4.11 33.46 -6.25
C GLU A 32 -3.85 32.80 -4.88
N PRO A 33 -2.78 31.97 -4.74
CA PRO A 33 -2.50 31.20 -3.52
C PRO A 33 -2.28 32.05 -2.26
N GLU A 34 -1.90 33.31 -2.41
CA GLU A 34 -1.79 34.29 -1.32
C GLU A 34 -3.12 34.49 -0.57
N LEU A 35 -4.26 34.21 -1.22
CA LEU A 35 -5.58 34.31 -0.61
C LEU A 35 -5.92 33.14 0.32
N LEU A 36 -5.16 32.03 0.27
CA LEU A 36 -5.44 30.81 1.03
C LEU A 36 -5.56 31.06 2.53
N HIS A 37 -4.58 31.73 3.12
CA HIS A 37 -4.59 32.00 4.56
C HIS A 37 -5.77 32.88 4.98
N GLY A 38 -6.22 33.78 4.09
CA GLY A 38 -7.32 34.72 4.35
C GLY A 38 -8.72 34.11 4.20
N PHE A 39 -8.88 33.01 3.46
CA PHE A 39 -10.19 32.37 3.22
C PHE A 39 -10.29 30.93 3.74
N LEU A 40 -9.23 30.41 4.40
CA LEU A 40 -9.18 29.04 4.89
C LEU A 40 -10.34 28.73 5.83
N HIS A 41 -10.59 29.60 6.80
CA HIS A 41 -11.60 29.37 7.85
C HIS A 41 -13.03 29.45 7.28
N GLU A 42 -13.26 30.34 6.34
CA GLU A 42 -14.54 30.55 5.67
C GLU A 42 -14.96 29.33 4.85
N VAL A 43 -14.00 28.72 4.13
CA VAL A 43 -14.29 27.49 3.38
C VAL A 43 -14.45 26.29 4.32
N ILE A 44 -13.63 26.19 5.38
CA ILE A 44 -13.74 25.11 6.37
C ILE A 44 -15.05 25.18 7.16
N ALA A 45 -15.65 26.36 7.34
CA ALA A 45 -16.92 26.51 8.03
C ALA A 45 -18.05 25.63 7.45
N PHE A 46 -17.98 25.32 6.15
CA PHE A 46 -18.90 24.40 5.46
C PHE A 46 -18.74 22.93 5.88
N GLN A 47 -17.80 22.58 6.76
CA GLN A 47 -17.72 21.23 7.35
C GLN A 47 -18.96 20.85 8.15
N HIS A 48 -19.73 21.82 8.64
CA HIS A 48 -20.98 21.59 9.36
C HIS A 48 -22.22 21.60 8.45
N ASP A 49 -22.02 21.61 7.12
CA ASP A 49 -23.12 21.62 6.17
C ASP A 49 -23.97 20.34 6.28
N ARG A 50 -25.28 20.47 6.05
CA ARG A 50 -26.21 19.33 6.10
C ARG A 50 -25.95 18.33 4.96
N HIS A 51 -25.46 18.80 3.82
CA HIS A 51 -25.22 17.96 2.65
C HIS A 51 -23.84 17.29 2.70
N THR A 52 -23.87 15.97 2.53
CA THR A 52 -22.67 15.11 2.56
C THR A 52 -21.65 15.51 1.49
N ASP A 53 -22.10 15.94 0.31
CA ASP A 53 -21.20 16.33 -0.77
C ASP A 53 -20.43 17.63 -0.48
N ILE A 54 -21.04 18.57 0.24
CA ILE A 54 -20.36 19.80 0.69
C ILE A 54 -19.30 19.46 1.74
N ARG A 55 -19.61 18.58 2.70
CA ARG A 55 -18.63 18.14 3.69
C ARG A 55 -17.47 17.37 3.05
N LYS A 56 -17.74 16.50 2.07
CA LYS A 56 -16.70 15.83 1.26
C LYS A 56 -15.85 16.84 0.47
N PHE A 57 -16.46 17.88 -0.09
CA PHE A 57 -15.74 18.98 -0.74
C PHE A 57 -14.78 19.65 0.25
N VAL A 58 -15.23 19.97 1.46
CA VAL A 58 -14.37 20.60 2.49
C VAL A 58 -13.15 19.75 2.79
N VAL A 59 -13.32 18.43 2.95
CA VAL A 59 -12.18 17.51 3.14
C VAL A 59 -11.21 17.56 1.95
N GLY A 60 -11.73 17.65 0.72
CA GLY A 60 -10.89 17.77 -0.48
C GLY A 60 -10.14 19.10 -0.58
N PHE A 61 -10.81 20.20 -0.25
CA PHE A 61 -10.19 21.51 -0.14
C PHE A 61 -9.07 21.51 0.90
N ILE A 62 -9.31 20.95 2.09
CA ILE A 62 -8.29 20.80 3.14
C ILE A 62 -7.09 19.98 2.63
N GLU A 63 -7.35 18.88 1.92
CA GLU A 63 -6.29 18.04 1.33
C GLU A 63 -5.40 18.79 0.35
N GLU A 64 -5.99 19.52 -0.59
CA GLU A 64 -5.21 20.30 -1.54
C GLU A 64 -4.46 21.46 -0.88
N ALA A 65 -5.06 22.09 0.13
CA ALA A 65 -4.43 23.16 0.89
C ALA A 65 -3.15 22.68 1.61
N PHE A 66 -3.22 21.59 2.39
CA PHE A 66 -2.03 21.13 3.13
C PHE A 66 -0.95 20.51 2.23
N LYS A 67 -1.31 20.05 1.02
CA LYS A 67 -0.33 19.57 0.03
C LYS A 67 0.48 20.73 -0.57
N LYS A 68 -0.12 21.92 -0.66
CA LYS A 68 0.55 23.14 -1.14
C LYS A 68 1.33 23.84 -0.03
N ASP A 69 0.74 23.92 1.16
CA ASP A 69 1.32 24.60 2.32
C ASP A 69 1.10 23.77 3.59
N TRP A 70 2.13 23.04 4.01
CA TRP A 70 2.11 22.21 5.22
C TRP A 70 2.11 23.05 6.51
N GLU A 71 2.40 24.35 6.47
CA GLU A 71 2.32 25.22 7.65
C GLU A 71 0.86 25.46 8.08
N LEU A 72 -0.10 25.07 7.25
CA LEU A 72 -1.53 25.09 7.58
C LEU A 72 -1.96 23.96 8.53
N LEU A 73 -1.13 22.91 8.72
CA LEU A 73 -1.49 21.74 9.53
C LEU A 73 -2.04 22.09 10.93
N PRO A 74 -1.44 23.01 11.71
CA PRO A 74 -1.98 23.42 13.01
C PRO A 74 -3.39 24.00 12.95
N LYS A 75 -3.75 24.69 11.85
CA LYS A 75 -5.06 25.32 11.67
C LYS A 75 -6.14 24.32 11.24
N ILE A 76 -5.76 23.22 10.59
CA ILE A 76 -6.70 22.28 9.98
C ILE A 76 -6.87 20.95 10.74
N ILE A 77 -5.91 20.56 11.58
CA ILE A 77 -5.88 19.19 12.14
C ILE A 77 -7.10 18.88 13.02
N GLY A 78 -7.59 19.88 13.77
CA GLY A 78 -8.81 19.73 14.57
C GLY A 78 -10.06 19.51 13.71
N ASN A 79 -10.14 20.17 12.55
CA ASN A 79 -11.24 20.02 11.60
C ASN A 79 -11.26 18.61 10.99
N ILE A 80 -10.09 18.08 10.64
CA ILE A 80 -9.94 16.69 10.19
C ILE A 80 -10.40 15.70 11.27
N GLN A 81 -10.04 15.94 12.54
CA GLN A 81 -10.47 15.08 13.65
C GLN A 81 -12.00 15.07 13.80
N VAL A 82 -12.64 16.23 13.71
CA VAL A 82 -14.12 16.35 13.77
C VAL A 82 -14.77 15.65 12.58
N LEU A 83 -14.30 15.91 11.36
CA LEU A 83 -14.83 15.30 10.13
C LEU A 83 -14.64 13.77 10.09
N LEU A 84 -13.63 13.23 10.77
CA LEU A 84 -13.46 11.78 10.90
C LEU A 84 -14.57 11.12 11.72
N GLN A 85 -15.24 11.88 12.59
CA GLN A 85 -16.38 11.44 13.39
C GLN A 85 -17.73 11.70 12.70
N ASP A 86 -17.73 12.05 11.40
CA ASP A 86 -18.97 12.27 10.65
C ASP A 86 -19.87 11.03 10.65
N ASN A 87 -21.18 11.25 10.74
CA ASN A 87 -22.17 10.17 10.72
C ASN A 87 -22.25 9.45 9.35
N ALA A 88 -21.82 10.11 8.27
CA ALA A 88 -21.86 9.55 6.93
C ALA A 88 -20.54 8.80 6.61
N PRO A 89 -20.57 7.48 6.35
CA PRO A 89 -19.36 6.72 6.03
C PRO A 89 -18.63 7.23 4.78
N GLN A 90 -19.34 7.89 3.86
CA GLN A 90 -18.74 8.47 2.66
C GLN A 90 -17.86 9.69 2.97
N VAL A 91 -18.18 10.46 4.02
CA VAL A 91 -17.33 11.55 4.52
C VAL A 91 -16.14 10.96 5.24
N GLN A 92 -16.37 10.01 6.17
CA GLN A 92 -15.29 9.31 6.87
C GLN A 92 -14.27 8.71 5.89
N LYS A 93 -14.75 8.04 4.84
CA LYS A 93 -13.91 7.49 3.77
C LYS A 93 -13.07 8.59 3.09
N ARG A 94 -13.68 9.72 2.75
CA ARG A 94 -12.97 10.87 2.15
C ARG A 94 -11.92 11.46 3.12
N VAL A 95 -12.19 11.45 4.42
CA VAL A 95 -11.25 11.87 5.46
C VAL A 95 -10.08 10.91 5.57
N VAL A 96 -10.31 9.59 5.61
CA VAL A 96 -9.23 8.59 5.64
C VAL A 96 -8.32 8.73 4.41
N GLN A 97 -8.88 9.04 3.23
CA GLN A 97 -8.10 9.35 2.02
C GLN A 97 -7.17 10.54 2.23
N ALA A 98 -7.69 11.66 2.74
CA ALA A 98 -6.91 12.85 3.03
C ALA A 98 -5.85 12.58 4.11
N VAL A 99 -6.22 11.89 5.20
CA VAL A 99 -5.32 11.55 6.31
C VAL A 99 -4.16 10.65 5.85
N THR A 100 -4.39 9.78 4.86
CA THR A 100 -3.32 8.95 4.27
C THR A 100 -2.19 9.81 3.69
N GLN A 101 -2.54 10.94 3.05
CA GLN A 101 -1.55 11.90 2.53
C GLN A 101 -1.02 12.83 3.62
N LEU A 102 -1.90 13.29 4.51
CA LEU A 102 -1.55 14.17 5.63
C LEU A 102 -0.51 13.50 6.54
N TYR A 103 -0.64 12.20 6.82
CA TYR A 103 0.29 11.49 7.69
C TYR A 103 1.73 11.51 7.14
N ARG A 104 1.89 11.26 5.84
CA ARG A 104 3.19 11.38 5.15
C ARG A 104 3.77 12.77 5.30
N ILE A 105 2.99 13.80 4.95
CA ILE A 105 3.44 15.20 4.96
C ILE A 105 3.79 15.64 6.38
N ALA A 106 2.96 15.31 7.37
CA ALA A 106 3.20 15.66 8.76
C ALA A 106 4.45 14.97 9.30
N LEU A 107 4.66 13.68 9.03
CA LEU A 107 5.86 12.96 9.45
C LEU A 107 7.13 13.53 8.79
N MET A 108 7.07 13.86 7.49
CA MET A 108 8.16 14.54 6.78
C MET A 108 8.45 15.93 7.37
N TRP A 109 7.40 16.72 7.64
CA TRP A 109 7.50 18.05 8.20
C TRP A 109 8.18 18.03 9.58
N VAL A 110 7.74 17.14 10.49
CA VAL A 110 8.38 17.01 11.81
C VAL A 110 9.79 16.47 11.76
N SER A 111 10.11 15.64 10.75
CA SER A 111 11.45 15.07 10.57
C SER A 111 12.46 16.07 10.00
N ARG A 112 12.00 17.08 9.26
CA ARG A 112 12.86 18.10 8.63
C ARG A 112 13.09 19.33 9.50
N ALA A 113 12.32 19.51 10.57
CA ALA A 113 12.47 20.68 11.43
C ALA A 113 13.75 20.61 12.27
N SER A 114 14.46 21.74 12.32
CA SER A 114 15.63 21.91 13.19
C SER A 114 15.26 21.94 14.67
N VAL A 115 14.10 22.53 14.99
CA VAL A 115 13.54 22.63 16.34
C VAL A 115 12.07 22.23 16.29
N VAL A 116 11.66 21.35 17.20
CA VAL A 116 10.26 20.98 17.38
C VAL A 116 9.56 22.04 18.20
N THR A 117 8.55 22.69 17.64
CA THR A 117 7.73 23.69 18.33
C THR A 117 6.54 23.04 19.05
N ASP A 118 5.91 23.76 19.98
CA ASP A 118 4.71 23.30 20.68
C ASP A 118 3.54 23.03 19.71
N GLN A 119 3.43 23.81 18.64
CA GLN A 119 2.43 23.59 17.59
C GLN A 119 2.67 22.27 16.84
N MET A 120 3.93 21.95 16.53
CA MET A 120 4.29 20.68 15.89
C MET A 120 3.96 19.50 16.81
N GLN A 121 4.28 19.61 18.10
CA GLN A 121 3.93 18.61 19.10
C GLN A 121 2.41 18.40 19.18
N SER A 122 1.64 19.49 19.19
CA SER A 122 0.17 19.44 19.23
C SER A 122 -0.41 18.75 18.00
N VAL A 123 0.03 19.14 16.80
CA VAL A 123 -0.38 18.50 15.53
C VAL A 123 -0.06 17.01 15.55
N TRP A 124 1.15 16.64 15.95
CA TRP A 124 1.58 15.24 16.00
C TRP A 124 0.78 14.40 16.99
N ASN A 125 0.43 14.96 18.16
CA ASN A 125 -0.40 14.29 19.16
C ASN A 125 -1.82 14.04 18.62
N ILE A 126 -2.45 15.05 18.01
CA ILE A 126 -3.78 14.90 17.40
C ILE A 126 -3.74 13.88 16.26
N LEU A 127 -2.72 13.93 15.41
CA LEU A 127 -2.52 12.97 14.33
C LEU A 127 -2.32 11.54 14.83
N THR A 128 -1.65 11.36 15.97
CA THR A 128 -1.51 10.05 16.61
C THR A 128 -2.87 9.50 17.09
N ASN A 129 -3.73 10.38 17.63
CA ASN A 129 -5.09 10.00 18.01
C ASN A 129 -5.94 9.64 16.78
N ILE A 130 -5.86 10.44 15.71
CA ILE A 130 -6.51 10.17 14.42
C ILE A 130 -6.06 8.80 13.88
N LYS A 131 -4.75 8.53 13.87
CA LYS A 131 -4.18 7.25 13.42
C LYS A 131 -4.75 6.07 14.20
N ALA A 132 -4.73 6.14 15.53
CA ALA A 132 -5.29 5.10 16.39
C ALA A 132 -6.79 4.88 16.13
N TYR A 133 -7.54 5.97 15.95
CA TYR A 133 -8.96 5.90 15.64
C TYR A 133 -9.23 5.19 14.30
N ILE A 134 -8.51 5.55 13.23
CA ILE A 134 -8.66 4.92 11.91
C ILE A 134 -8.29 3.43 11.96
N ILE A 135 -7.24 3.05 12.68
CA ILE A 135 -6.84 1.64 12.86
C ILE A 135 -7.99 0.85 13.50
N ASN A 136 -8.64 1.41 14.52
CA ASN A 136 -9.78 0.76 15.20
C ASN A 136 -11.04 0.66 14.33
N MET A 137 -11.14 1.42 13.23
CA MET A 137 -12.26 1.32 12.29
C MET A 137 -12.09 0.18 11.26
N VAL A 138 -11.02 -0.62 11.32
CA VAL A 138 -10.79 -1.74 10.37
C VAL A 138 -11.95 -2.75 10.37
N ASP A 139 -12.67 -2.86 11.48
CA ASP A 139 -13.85 -3.73 11.66
C ASP A 139 -15.18 -3.00 11.40
N SER A 140 -15.16 -1.82 10.77
CA SER A 140 -16.37 -1.06 10.41
C SER A 140 -17.34 -1.89 9.57
N GLU A 141 -18.64 -1.71 9.79
CA GLU A 141 -19.69 -2.32 8.97
C GLU A 141 -19.71 -1.78 7.53
N ASN A 142 -19.10 -0.62 7.28
CA ASN A 142 -19.04 -0.05 5.94
C ASN A 142 -17.89 -0.65 5.12
N ASP A 143 -18.24 -1.46 4.13
CA ASP A 143 -17.25 -2.19 3.32
C ASP A 143 -16.25 -1.27 2.59
N GLY A 144 -16.74 -0.16 2.03
CA GLY A 144 -15.93 0.80 1.30
C GLY A 144 -14.99 1.63 2.19
N LEU A 145 -15.36 1.84 3.45
CA LEU A 145 -14.51 2.45 4.46
C LEU A 145 -13.36 1.52 4.85
N ARG A 146 -13.65 0.23 5.11
CA ARG A 146 -12.61 -0.78 5.35
C ARG A 146 -11.59 -0.85 4.23
N THR A 147 -12.04 -0.79 2.97
CA THR A 147 -11.13 -0.78 1.80
C THR A 147 -10.16 0.40 1.84
N GLN A 148 -10.66 1.57 2.27
CA GLN A 148 -9.84 2.77 2.38
C GLN A 148 -8.87 2.69 3.56
N ILE A 149 -9.28 2.09 4.68
CA ILE A 149 -8.43 1.88 5.84
C ILE A 149 -7.25 0.98 5.49
N VAL A 150 -7.45 -0.08 4.70
CA VAL A 150 -6.35 -0.94 4.22
C VAL A 150 -5.24 -0.12 3.54
N LYS A 151 -5.58 0.89 2.75
CA LYS A 151 -4.59 1.79 2.11
C LYS A 151 -3.89 2.72 3.10
N PHE A 152 -4.59 3.14 4.15
CA PHE A 152 -3.98 3.87 5.24
C PHE A 152 -2.97 2.99 5.99
N LEU A 153 -3.34 1.76 6.35
CA LEU A 153 -2.45 0.80 7.02
C LEU A 153 -1.21 0.48 6.17
N GLU A 154 -1.37 0.26 4.86
CA GLU A 154 -0.26 0.11 3.91
C GLU A 154 0.75 1.26 4.02
N THR A 155 0.23 2.50 4.05
CA THR A 155 1.04 3.71 4.13
C THR A 155 1.78 3.82 5.45
N LEU A 156 1.13 3.46 6.57
CA LEU A 156 1.78 3.42 7.89
C LEU A 156 2.97 2.46 7.89
N VAL A 157 2.77 1.22 7.44
CA VAL A 157 3.84 0.21 7.43
C VAL A 157 5.01 0.69 6.59
N ILE A 158 4.78 1.21 5.38
CA ILE A 158 5.85 1.68 4.49
C ILE A 158 6.63 2.85 5.11
N LEU A 159 5.94 3.85 5.66
CA LEU A 159 6.60 5.04 6.22
C LEU A 159 7.36 4.75 7.52
N GLN A 160 6.93 3.73 8.25
CA GLN A 160 7.41 3.42 9.60
C GLN A 160 8.29 2.17 9.66
N THR A 161 8.87 1.76 8.53
CA THR A 161 9.90 0.72 8.49
C THR A 161 11.05 1.11 7.58
N TYR A 162 12.21 0.49 7.77
CA TYR A 162 13.39 0.72 6.94
C TYR A 162 13.27 0.03 5.58
N PRO A 163 13.77 0.64 4.50
CA PRO A 163 14.03 -0.07 3.26
C PRO A 163 15.25 -0.98 3.42
N GLU A 164 15.37 -1.94 2.52
CA GLU A 164 16.54 -2.81 2.32
C GLU A 164 17.16 -2.59 0.94
N ALA A 165 18.35 -3.15 0.73
CA ALA A 165 19.12 -2.98 -0.51
C ALA A 165 18.39 -3.46 -1.77
N GLU A 166 17.44 -4.39 -1.62
CA GLU A 166 16.61 -4.96 -2.68
C GLU A 166 15.25 -4.27 -2.82
N SER A 167 14.94 -3.29 -1.97
CA SER A 167 13.67 -2.57 -2.01
C SER A 167 13.47 -1.85 -3.33
N ILE A 168 12.25 -1.92 -3.87
CA ILE A 168 11.90 -1.15 -5.06
C ILE A 168 11.92 0.34 -4.74
N LYS A 169 12.73 1.10 -5.46
CA LYS A 169 12.78 2.55 -5.34
C LYS A 169 11.53 3.20 -5.94
N ARG A 170 10.94 4.15 -5.21
CA ARG A 170 9.88 5.05 -5.69
C ARG A 170 10.36 6.49 -5.62
N GLU A 171 9.83 7.30 -6.52
CA GLU A 171 9.99 8.75 -6.43
C GLU A 171 9.33 9.26 -5.14
N ASN A 172 10.01 10.15 -4.41
CA ASN A 172 9.57 10.65 -3.11
C ASN A 172 9.30 9.54 -2.05
N ASP A 173 10.06 8.44 -2.09
CA ASP A 173 10.02 7.46 -0.99
C ASP A 173 10.51 8.11 0.30
N PHE A 174 9.82 7.81 1.40
CA PHE A 174 10.15 8.29 2.74
C PHE A 174 10.03 7.10 3.70
N SER A 175 10.96 6.99 4.63
CA SER A 175 11.07 5.85 5.53
C SER A 175 11.63 6.27 6.90
N LEU A 176 11.87 5.30 7.78
CA LEU A 176 12.57 5.56 9.03
C LEU A 176 14.03 6.01 8.87
N GLU A 177 14.67 5.78 7.72
CA GLU A 177 16.01 6.31 7.44
C GLU A 177 16.02 7.84 7.47
N ASP A 178 14.93 8.45 7.00
CA ASP A 178 14.75 9.90 6.84
C ASP A 178 14.34 10.62 8.15
N VAL A 179 13.96 9.87 9.19
CA VAL A 179 13.52 10.43 10.48
C VAL A 179 14.73 10.65 11.39
N PRO A 180 15.12 11.84 11.85
CA PRO A 180 16.32 11.99 12.70
C PRO A 180 16.27 11.17 14.00
N LEU A 181 17.39 10.56 14.42
CA LEU A 181 17.48 9.84 15.70
C LEU A 181 17.25 10.74 16.91
N THR A 182 17.48 12.06 16.76
CA THR A 182 17.25 13.09 17.78
C THR A 182 15.78 13.47 17.94
N LEU A 183 14.90 13.06 17.02
CA LEU A 183 13.48 13.42 17.03
C LEU A 183 12.72 12.65 18.11
N LYS A 184 12.43 13.30 19.23
CA LYS A 184 11.79 12.67 20.41
C LYS A 184 10.28 12.44 20.24
N ILE A 185 9.61 13.28 19.45
CA ILE A 185 8.15 13.25 19.30
C ILE A 185 7.68 12.07 18.44
N ALA A 186 8.52 11.67 17.47
CA ALA A 186 8.28 10.55 16.55
C ALA A 186 9.50 9.63 16.53
N ARG A 187 9.74 8.93 17.66
CA ARG A 187 10.90 8.04 17.83
C ARG A 187 10.84 6.85 16.87
N ARG A 188 11.90 6.63 16.06
CA ARG A 188 12.01 5.51 15.11
C ARG A 188 11.57 4.17 15.69
N ARG A 189 12.11 3.78 16.85
CA ARG A 189 11.78 2.51 17.51
C ARG A 189 10.28 2.35 17.79
N LYS A 190 9.62 3.41 18.29
CA LYS A 190 8.17 3.35 18.57
C LYS A 190 7.35 3.27 17.28
N LEU A 191 7.78 4.01 16.26
CA LEU A 191 7.14 3.96 14.94
C LEU A 191 7.26 2.57 14.34
N GLU A 192 8.42 1.93 14.46
CA GLU A 192 8.67 0.58 13.97
C GLU A 192 7.86 -0.48 14.71
N GLU A 193 7.84 -0.46 16.04
CA GLU A 193 7.02 -1.37 16.87
C GLU A 193 5.52 -1.27 16.50
N GLU A 194 5.02 -0.06 16.25
CA GLU A 194 3.67 0.18 15.78
C GLU A 194 3.45 -0.36 14.36
N ALA A 195 4.40 -0.17 13.45
CA ALA A 195 4.33 -0.69 12.08
C ALA A 195 4.21 -2.22 12.05
N MET A 196 4.96 -2.92 12.92
CA MET A 196 4.86 -4.38 13.05
C MET A 196 3.47 -4.80 13.51
N THR A 197 2.91 -4.08 14.50
CA THR A 197 1.56 -4.33 15.01
C THR A 197 0.50 -4.10 13.93
N VAL A 198 0.64 -3.01 13.15
CA VAL A 198 -0.24 -2.70 12.02
C VAL A 198 -0.13 -3.77 10.93
N PHE A 199 1.07 -4.23 10.61
CA PHE A 199 1.28 -5.29 9.63
C PHE A 199 0.60 -6.60 10.06
N ASP A 200 0.79 -7.02 11.31
CA ASP A 200 0.16 -8.23 11.84
C ASP A 200 -1.39 -8.09 11.86
N LEU A 201 -1.93 -6.89 12.10
CA LEU A 201 -3.35 -6.61 11.94
C LEU A 201 -3.81 -6.79 10.49
N MET A 202 -3.04 -6.33 9.50
CA MET A 202 -3.36 -6.54 8.08
C MET A 202 -3.37 -8.02 7.71
N ILE A 203 -2.42 -8.82 8.24
CA ILE A 203 -2.38 -10.27 8.02
C ILE A 203 -3.62 -10.95 8.61
N LYS A 204 -4.02 -10.56 9.83
CA LYS A 204 -5.26 -11.06 10.47
C LYS A 204 -6.50 -10.69 9.66
N PHE A 205 -6.58 -9.45 9.19
CA PHE A 205 -7.69 -8.98 8.35
C PHE A 205 -7.78 -9.78 7.04
N HIS A 206 -6.65 -9.97 6.35
CA HIS A 206 -6.55 -10.79 5.13
C HIS A 206 -7.04 -12.24 5.32
N GLY A 207 -6.75 -12.85 6.47
CA GLY A 207 -7.15 -14.21 6.81
C GLY A 207 -8.57 -14.35 7.41
N SER A 208 -9.35 -13.27 7.48
CA SER A 208 -10.69 -13.32 8.09
C SER A 208 -11.69 -14.13 7.25
N ALA A 209 -12.42 -15.04 7.89
CA ALA A 209 -13.43 -15.88 7.22
C ALA A 209 -14.64 -15.10 6.66
N HIS A 210 -14.84 -13.86 7.12
CA HIS A 210 -15.98 -13.01 6.72
C HIS A 210 -15.54 -11.75 5.96
N ILE A 211 -14.29 -11.70 5.48
CA ILE A 211 -13.83 -10.58 4.65
C ILE A 211 -14.59 -10.53 3.32
N SER A 212 -14.93 -9.33 2.85
CA SER A 212 -15.52 -9.15 1.52
C SER A 212 -14.49 -9.37 0.42
N SER A 213 -14.94 -9.76 -0.79
CA SER A 213 -14.04 -9.92 -1.94
C SER A 213 -13.25 -8.65 -2.27
N ALA A 214 -13.88 -7.48 -2.14
CA ALA A 214 -13.25 -6.19 -2.41
C ALA A 214 -12.14 -5.89 -1.40
N ASN A 215 -12.42 -6.08 -0.10
CA ASN A 215 -11.46 -5.87 0.97
C ASN A 215 -10.31 -6.87 0.92
N LEU A 216 -10.59 -8.13 0.59
CA LEU A 216 -9.57 -9.16 0.43
C LEU A 216 -8.59 -8.82 -0.70
N MET A 217 -9.10 -8.47 -1.88
CA MET A 217 -8.25 -8.06 -3.01
C MET A 217 -7.46 -6.79 -2.70
N ALA A 218 -8.07 -5.80 -2.05
CA ALA A 218 -7.39 -4.58 -1.64
C ALA A 218 -6.24 -4.88 -0.65
N CYS A 219 -6.51 -5.72 0.37
CA CYS A 219 -5.53 -6.11 1.37
C CYS A 219 -4.38 -6.91 0.75
N MET A 220 -4.70 -7.87 -0.13
CA MET A 220 -3.71 -8.64 -0.89
C MET A 220 -2.78 -7.74 -1.70
N GLY A 221 -3.32 -6.78 -2.47
CA GLY A 221 -2.52 -5.83 -3.22
C GLY A 221 -1.67 -4.90 -2.34
N SER A 222 -2.16 -4.56 -1.15
CA SER A 222 -1.41 -3.78 -0.15
C SER A 222 -0.28 -4.57 0.47
N LEU A 223 -0.49 -5.83 0.86
CA LEU A 223 0.55 -6.73 1.36
C LEU A 223 1.65 -6.95 0.31
N THR A 224 1.27 -7.19 -0.95
CA THR A 224 2.23 -7.28 -2.06
C THR A 224 3.03 -6.00 -2.25
N THR A 225 2.40 -4.84 -2.07
CA THR A 225 3.10 -3.54 -2.16
C THR A 225 4.10 -3.37 -1.02
N ILE A 226 3.72 -3.71 0.21
CA ILE A 226 4.60 -3.70 1.38
C ILE A 226 5.80 -4.62 1.13
N ALA A 227 5.59 -5.88 0.76
CA ALA A 227 6.68 -6.83 0.54
C ALA A 227 7.70 -6.39 -0.53
N LYS A 228 7.25 -5.65 -1.56
CA LYS A 228 8.14 -5.11 -2.60
C LYS A 228 8.92 -3.88 -2.15
N LEU A 229 8.36 -3.07 -1.26
CA LEU A 229 8.99 -1.86 -0.76
C LEU A 229 9.82 -2.10 0.50
N ARG A 230 9.49 -3.15 1.24
CA ARG A 230 10.04 -3.53 2.54
C ARG A 230 10.22 -5.06 2.55
N PRO A 231 11.25 -5.59 1.86
CA PRO A 231 11.46 -7.03 1.63
C PRO A 231 11.50 -7.92 2.87
N GLN A 232 11.74 -7.36 4.06
CA GLN A 232 11.68 -8.03 5.36
C GLN A 232 10.32 -8.67 5.62
N PHE A 233 9.26 -8.16 4.99
CA PHE A 233 7.91 -8.73 5.08
C PHE A 233 7.62 -9.81 4.04
N MET A 234 8.53 -10.06 3.08
CA MET A 234 8.30 -10.97 1.95
C MET A 234 7.83 -12.36 2.40
N GLY A 235 8.53 -12.99 3.35
CA GLY A 235 8.19 -14.33 3.82
C GLY A 235 6.81 -14.41 4.48
N LYS A 236 6.47 -13.43 5.34
CA LYS A 236 5.14 -13.34 5.96
C LYS A 236 4.03 -13.14 4.91
N VAL A 237 4.29 -12.32 3.88
CA VAL A 237 3.33 -12.09 2.80
C VAL A 237 3.13 -13.35 1.97
N VAL A 238 4.19 -14.04 1.54
CA VAL A 238 4.08 -15.31 0.80
C VAL A 238 3.28 -16.33 1.60
N THR A 239 3.59 -16.50 2.89
CA THR A 239 2.86 -17.41 3.80
C THR A 239 1.37 -17.05 3.89
N ALA A 240 1.03 -15.77 3.96
CA ALA A 240 -0.37 -15.33 3.98
C ALA A 240 -1.10 -15.64 2.67
N LEU A 241 -0.43 -15.48 1.53
CA LEU A 241 -0.98 -15.82 0.20
C LEU A 241 -1.19 -17.32 0.02
N GLU A 242 -0.26 -18.15 0.51
CA GLU A 242 -0.41 -19.61 0.57
C GLU A 242 -1.61 -20.01 1.42
N THR A 243 -1.71 -19.44 2.62
CA THR A 243 -2.80 -19.72 3.56
C THR A 243 -4.16 -19.38 2.95
N LEU A 244 -4.25 -18.26 2.23
CA LEU A 244 -5.48 -17.89 1.51
C LEU A 244 -5.83 -18.87 0.40
N HIS A 245 -4.84 -19.35 -0.36
CA HIS A 245 -5.08 -20.29 -1.45
C HIS A 245 -5.77 -21.57 -0.95
N ILE A 246 -5.34 -22.06 0.22
CA ILE A 246 -5.86 -23.27 0.87
C ILE A 246 -7.19 -22.96 1.58
N ASN A 247 -7.31 -21.80 2.22
CA ASN A 247 -8.44 -21.43 3.07
C ASN A 247 -9.18 -20.19 2.54
N LEU A 248 -9.79 -20.32 1.37
CA LEU A 248 -10.63 -19.25 0.81
C LEU A 248 -11.85 -18.99 1.72
N PRO A 249 -12.24 -17.73 1.98
CA PRO A 249 -13.39 -17.44 2.81
C PRO A 249 -14.68 -18.08 2.25
N PRO A 250 -15.44 -18.84 3.08
CA PRO A 250 -16.60 -19.59 2.61
C PRO A 250 -17.80 -18.69 2.27
N THR A 251 -17.75 -17.41 2.63
CA THR A 251 -18.78 -16.41 2.34
C THR A 251 -18.73 -15.89 0.90
N LEU A 252 -17.68 -16.22 0.15
CA LEU A 252 -17.51 -15.75 -1.22
C LEU A 252 -18.32 -16.60 -2.21
N SER A 253 -19.09 -15.94 -3.06
CA SER A 253 -19.73 -16.58 -4.21
C SER A 253 -18.69 -17.09 -5.22
N THR A 254 -19.09 -18.01 -6.09
CA THR A 254 -18.21 -18.59 -7.12
C THR A 254 -17.55 -17.53 -8.01
N SER A 255 -18.29 -16.49 -8.40
CA SER A 255 -17.75 -15.38 -9.19
C SER A 255 -16.69 -14.59 -8.42
N GLN A 256 -16.91 -14.34 -7.13
CA GLN A 256 -15.96 -13.67 -6.25
C GLN A 256 -14.70 -14.52 -6.02
N VAL A 257 -14.85 -15.83 -5.82
CA VAL A 257 -13.72 -16.77 -5.71
C VAL A 257 -12.85 -16.70 -6.97
N ASN A 258 -13.47 -16.71 -8.16
CA ASN A 258 -12.73 -16.59 -9.42
C ASN A 258 -11.99 -15.25 -9.53
N SER A 259 -12.62 -14.14 -9.13
CA SER A 259 -11.94 -12.83 -9.08
C SER A 259 -10.76 -12.82 -8.11
N VAL A 260 -10.93 -13.39 -6.90
CA VAL A 260 -9.88 -13.48 -5.89
C VAL A 260 -8.72 -14.34 -6.37
N ARG A 261 -8.98 -15.51 -6.96
CA ARG A 261 -7.93 -16.39 -7.53
C ARG A 261 -7.16 -15.71 -8.66
N LYS A 262 -7.86 -15.01 -9.57
CA LYS A 262 -7.22 -14.23 -10.63
C LYS A 262 -6.34 -13.12 -10.05
N HIS A 263 -6.82 -12.44 -9.01
CA HIS A 263 -6.05 -11.39 -8.33
C HIS A 263 -4.84 -11.96 -7.60
N LEU A 264 -4.98 -13.11 -6.93
CA LEU A 264 -3.90 -13.84 -6.28
C LEU A 264 -2.79 -14.24 -7.25
N LYS A 265 -3.16 -14.83 -8.40
CA LYS A 265 -2.21 -15.14 -9.49
C LYS A 265 -1.44 -13.89 -9.91
N MET A 266 -2.14 -12.78 -10.12
CA MET A 266 -1.51 -11.51 -10.51
C MET A 266 -0.54 -10.99 -9.44
N GLN A 267 -0.90 -11.07 -8.15
CA GLN A 267 -0.02 -10.61 -7.08
C GLN A 267 1.21 -11.51 -6.90
N LEU A 268 1.07 -12.83 -7.03
CA LEU A 268 2.20 -13.76 -7.02
C LEU A 268 3.16 -13.50 -8.19
N LEU A 269 2.64 -13.22 -9.40
CA LEU A 269 3.48 -12.82 -10.53
C LEU A 269 4.20 -11.48 -10.28
N ASN A 270 3.57 -10.55 -9.57
CA ASN A 270 4.19 -9.28 -9.19
C ASN A 270 5.29 -9.45 -8.13
N LEU A 271 5.12 -10.39 -7.20
CA LEU A 271 6.13 -10.74 -6.20
C LEU A 271 7.30 -11.47 -6.84
N LEU A 272 7.05 -12.40 -7.77
CA LEU A 272 8.09 -13.20 -8.41
C LEU A 272 9.13 -12.35 -9.17
N ARG A 273 8.74 -11.14 -9.61
CA ARG A 273 9.65 -10.15 -10.22
C ARG A 273 10.67 -9.56 -9.25
N HIS A 274 10.46 -9.71 -7.95
CA HIS A 274 11.30 -9.11 -6.93
C HIS A 274 12.51 -10.00 -6.64
N PRO A 275 13.75 -9.45 -6.56
CA PRO A 275 14.95 -10.25 -6.29
C PRO A 275 14.86 -11.07 -5.00
N THR A 276 14.26 -10.53 -3.93
CA THR A 276 14.05 -11.24 -2.64
C THR A 276 13.08 -12.42 -2.74
N ALA A 277 12.19 -12.44 -3.74
CA ALA A 277 11.25 -13.56 -3.91
C ALA A 277 11.96 -14.87 -4.31
N MET A 278 13.22 -14.82 -4.73
CA MET A 278 14.02 -16.01 -5.08
C MET A 278 14.08 -17.05 -3.96
N ASP A 279 14.07 -16.62 -2.71
CA ASP A 279 14.13 -17.51 -1.54
C ASP A 279 12.81 -18.28 -1.35
N TYR A 280 11.75 -17.83 -2.02
CA TYR A 280 10.39 -18.37 -1.96
C TYR A 280 9.91 -18.84 -3.35
N ASN A 281 10.81 -19.03 -4.31
CA ASN A 281 10.45 -19.36 -5.68
C ASN A 281 9.60 -20.61 -5.77
N THR A 282 10.03 -21.70 -5.13
CA THR A 282 9.32 -22.98 -5.17
C THR A 282 7.88 -22.84 -4.67
N ASN A 283 7.70 -22.12 -3.56
CA ASN A 283 6.39 -21.79 -2.99
C ASN A 283 5.53 -21.01 -3.99
N ILE A 284 6.06 -19.90 -4.52
CA ILE A 284 5.34 -19.01 -5.42
C ILE A 284 5.00 -19.70 -6.75
N THR A 285 5.93 -20.46 -7.35
CA THR A 285 5.71 -21.15 -8.63
C THR A 285 4.71 -22.30 -8.51
N THR A 286 4.72 -23.01 -7.37
CA THR A 286 3.71 -24.05 -7.08
C THR A 286 2.32 -23.44 -7.03
N LEU A 287 2.13 -22.39 -6.22
CA LEU A 287 0.85 -21.67 -6.16
C LEU A 287 0.41 -21.11 -7.52
N LEU A 288 1.34 -20.54 -8.29
CA LEU A 288 1.06 -20.03 -9.62
C LEU A 288 0.56 -21.12 -10.56
N THR A 289 1.14 -22.32 -10.47
CA THR A 289 0.73 -23.47 -11.27
C THR A 289 -0.69 -23.92 -10.88
N ASP A 290 -0.98 -24.01 -9.58
CA ASP A 290 -2.32 -24.37 -9.07
C ASP A 290 -3.39 -23.34 -9.47
N LEU A 291 -2.97 -22.08 -9.66
CA LEU A 291 -3.81 -20.98 -10.15
C LEU A 291 -3.88 -20.89 -11.68
N GLY A 292 -3.27 -21.84 -12.42
CA GLY A 292 -3.30 -21.88 -13.88
C GLY A 292 -2.41 -20.83 -14.54
N ALA A 293 -1.26 -20.50 -13.95
CA ALA A 293 -0.20 -19.76 -14.64
C ALA A 293 0.48 -20.66 -15.68
N SER A 294 0.62 -20.14 -16.90
CA SER A 294 1.42 -20.80 -17.93
C SER A 294 2.91 -20.67 -17.61
N ASN A 295 3.71 -21.64 -18.06
CA ASN A 295 5.17 -21.60 -17.92
C ASN A 295 5.75 -20.30 -18.50
N HIS A 296 5.21 -19.81 -19.61
CA HIS A 296 5.65 -18.55 -20.22
C HIS A 296 5.37 -17.33 -19.33
N GLU A 297 4.21 -17.26 -18.66
CA GLU A 297 3.92 -16.19 -17.69
C GLU A 297 4.89 -16.19 -16.52
N VAL A 298 5.20 -17.38 -15.98
CA VAL A 298 6.13 -17.56 -14.85
C VAL A 298 7.56 -17.19 -15.27
N MET A 299 8.04 -17.71 -16.41
CA MET A 299 9.37 -17.42 -16.93
C MET A 299 9.58 -15.92 -17.17
N LYS A 300 8.59 -15.22 -17.70
CA LYS A 300 8.64 -13.77 -17.93
C LYS A 300 8.64 -12.95 -16.63
N ALA A 301 8.14 -13.53 -15.55
CA ALA A 301 8.04 -12.85 -14.25
C ALA A 301 9.32 -12.96 -13.42
N PHE A 302 10.28 -13.83 -13.74
CA PHE A 302 11.54 -13.87 -13.00
C PHE A 302 12.34 -12.54 -13.11
N PRO A 303 13.09 -12.18 -12.05
CA PRO A 303 13.94 -11.00 -12.08
C PRO A 303 15.04 -11.17 -13.15
N LYS A 304 15.50 -10.04 -13.70
CA LYS A 304 16.54 -10.06 -14.74
C LYS A 304 17.85 -10.61 -14.16
N SER A 305 18.63 -11.30 -14.98
CA SER A 305 19.92 -11.91 -14.58
C SER A 305 20.87 -10.90 -13.89
N GLU A 306 20.86 -9.64 -14.31
CA GLU A 306 21.66 -8.57 -13.69
C GLU A 306 21.27 -8.26 -12.24
N ASP A 307 19.97 -8.32 -11.91
CA ASP A 307 19.48 -8.07 -10.55
C ASP A 307 19.83 -9.24 -9.62
N ILE A 308 19.81 -10.47 -10.17
CA ILE A 308 20.25 -11.68 -9.47
C ILE A 308 21.75 -11.63 -9.17
N LYS A 309 22.58 -11.26 -10.15
CA LYS A 309 24.04 -11.10 -9.98
C LYS A 309 24.39 -10.06 -8.92
N LYS A 310 23.69 -8.91 -8.91
CA LYS A 310 23.88 -7.87 -7.89
C LYS A 310 23.58 -8.39 -6.49
N ARG A 311 22.50 -9.16 -6.30
CA ARG A 311 22.14 -9.75 -5.01
C ARG A 311 23.19 -10.75 -4.54
N ILE A 312 23.61 -11.70 -5.39
CA ILE A 312 24.64 -12.70 -5.06
C ILE A 312 25.97 -12.02 -4.68
N LYS A 313 26.36 -10.98 -5.42
CA LYS A 313 27.59 -10.23 -5.11
C LYS A 313 27.53 -9.54 -3.73
N ARG A 314 26.36 -9.06 -3.32
CA ARG A 314 26.16 -8.43 -2.00
C ARG A 314 26.10 -9.46 -0.88
N SER A 315 25.39 -10.56 -1.04
CA SER A 315 25.34 -11.62 -0.02
C SER A 315 26.72 -12.24 0.25
N VAL A 316 27.56 -12.35 -0.78
CA VAL A 316 28.97 -12.78 -0.63
C VAL A 316 29.84 -11.72 0.05
N ALA A 317 29.55 -10.43 -0.14
CA ALA A 317 30.25 -9.34 0.54
C ALA A 317 29.90 -9.24 2.03
N ASP A 318 28.62 -9.41 2.39
CA ASP A 318 28.16 -9.43 3.79
C ASP A 318 28.68 -10.64 4.57
N SER A 319 28.89 -11.78 3.88
CA SER A 319 29.43 -13.01 4.47
C SER A 319 30.96 -13.06 4.56
N GLY A 320 31.67 -11.97 4.23
CA GLY A 320 33.12 -11.83 4.44
C GLY A 320 34.01 -12.72 3.55
N GLY A 321 33.49 -13.26 2.44
CA GLY A 321 34.19 -14.26 1.61
C GLY A 321 35.16 -13.65 0.57
N ALA A 322 36.44 -14.01 0.66
CA ALA A 322 37.52 -13.55 -0.22
C ALA A 322 37.34 -13.85 -1.73
N SER A 323 37.85 -12.92 -2.55
CA SER A 323 37.74 -12.75 -4.01
C SER A 323 38.08 -13.92 -4.97
N LEU A 324 38.37 -15.14 -4.49
CA LEU A 324 38.81 -16.25 -5.36
C LEU A 324 37.70 -17.23 -5.78
N LYS A 325 36.50 -17.18 -5.18
CA LYS A 325 35.31 -17.93 -5.63
C LYS A 325 34.47 -17.20 -6.69
N LYS A 326 34.85 -15.97 -7.05
CA LYS A 326 34.03 -14.99 -7.78
C LYS A 326 33.62 -15.45 -9.18
N GLN A 327 34.57 -15.93 -9.99
CA GLN A 327 34.29 -16.31 -11.38
C GLN A 327 33.66 -17.70 -11.56
N ARG A 328 33.93 -18.67 -10.67
CA ARG A 328 33.46 -20.06 -10.86
C ARG A 328 32.03 -20.29 -10.35
N MET A 329 31.55 -19.45 -9.44
CA MET A 329 30.18 -19.48 -8.90
C MET A 329 29.21 -18.65 -9.75
N GLU A 330 29.67 -17.57 -10.40
CA GLU A 330 28.84 -16.65 -11.20
C GLU A 330 28.22 -17.33 -12.44
N ASP A 331 28.99 -18.09 -13.22
CA ASP A 331 28.46 -18.80 -14.40
C ASP A 331 27.66 -20.06 -14.02
N GLN A 332 28.02 -20.73 -12.92
CA GLN A 332 27.32 -21.94 -12.49
C GLN A 332 25.94 -21.65 -11.89
N VAL A 333 25.75 -20.60 -11.09
CA VAL A 333 24.46 -20.37 -10.40
C VAL A 333 23.36 -19.89 -11.36
N VAL A 334 23.70 -19.07 -12.37
CA VAL A 334 22.71 -18.52 -13.31
C VAL A 334 22.24 -19.57 -14.33
N THR A 335 23.15 -20.42 -14.83
CA THR A 335 22.79 -21.49 -15.76
C THR A 335 22.19 -22.70 -15.04
N LYS A 336 22.72 -23.10 -13.88
CA LYS A 336 22.15 -24.19 -13.08
C LYS A 336 20.81 -23.81 -12.45
N SER A 337 20.58 -22.59 -11.96
CA SER A 337 19.28 -22.29 -11.35
C SER A 337 18.13 -22.35 -12.34
N ALA A 338 18.28 -21.89 -13.59
CA ALA A 338 17.20 -21.99 -14.56
C ALA A 338 17.06 -23.42 -15.13
N VAL A 339 18.18 -24.10 -15.39
CA VAL A 339 18.17 -25.46 -15.95
C VAL A 339 17.82 -26.50 -14.89
N ASP A 340 18.43 -26.48 -13.70
CA ASP A 340 18.14 -27.42 -12.61
C ASP A 340 16.71 -27.24 -12.06
N ILE A 341 16.14 -26.02 -12.05
CA ILE A 341 14.72 -25.83 -11.68
C ILE A 341 13.80 -26.36 -12.79
N THR A 342 14.14 -26.14 -14.06
CA THR A 342 13.37 -26.71 -15.18
C THR A 342 13.47 -28.24 -15.18
N GLU A 343 14.64 -28.79 -14.87
CA GLU A 343 14.91 -30.22 -14.77
C GLU A 343 14.22 -30.85 -13.56
N ALA A 344 14.26 -30.23 -12.38
CA ALA A 344 13.50 -30.68 -11.21
C ALA A 344 11.99 -30.63 -11.45
N PHE A 345 11.50 -29.55 -12.08
CA PHE A 345 10.08 -29.40 -12.43
C PHE A 345 9.61 -30.44 -13.45
N ILE A 346 10.46 -30.78 -14.43
CA ILE A 346 10.18 -31.86 -15.40
C ILE A 346 10.25 -33.22 -14.72
N ASN A 347 11.29 -33.50 -13.94
CA ASN A 347 11.50 -34.82 -13.33
C ASN A 347 10.45 -35.16 -12.27
N GLU A 348 9.95 -34.19 -11.52
CA GLU A 348 8.87 -34.43 -10.54
C GLU A 348 7.50 -34.67 -11.18
N ARG A 349 7.28 -34.22 -12.43
CA ARG A 349 5.95 -34.21 -13.06
C ARG A 349 5.84 -35.07 -14.32
N LEU A 350 6.96 -35.45 -14.95
CA LEU A 350 7.01 -36.36 -16.09
C LEU A 350 6.94 -37.82 -15.60
N THR A 351 5.78 -38.23 -15.10
CA THR A 351 5.57 -39.64 -14.73
C THR A 351 5.49 -40.50 -16.00
N PRO A 352 5.81 -41.81 -15.91
CA PRO A 352 5.71 -42.72 -17.06
C PRO A 352 4.32 -42.73 -17.72
N GLU A 353 3.26 -42.56 -16.91
CA GLU A 353 1.87 -42.46 -17.39
C GLU A 353 1.60 -41.16 -18.15
N LEU A 354 2.10 -40.02 -17.68
CA LEU A 354 1.94 -38.75 -18.37
C LEU A 354 2.72 -38.73 -19.69
N ALA A 355 3.92 -39.32 -19.71
CA ALA A 355 4.72 -39.47 -20.91
C ALA A 355 4.02 -40.37 -21.95
N ALA A 356 3.46 -41.51 -21.52
CA ALA A 356 2.68 -42.38 -22.39
C ALA A 356 1.45 -41.67 -22.99
N ASN A 357 0.71 -40.92 -22.17
CA ASN A 357 -0.45 -40.17 -22.62
C ASN A 357 -0.09 -39.06 -23.63
N LEU A 358 1.03 -38.36 -23.44
CA LEU A 358 1.52 -37.36 -24.40
C LEU A 358 1.88 -37.97 -25.75
N VAL A 359 2.50 -39.15 -25.74
CA VAL A 359 2.82 -39.90 -26.97
C VAL A 359 1.54 -40.36 -27.67
N ILE A 360 0.56 -40.88 -26.93
CA ILE A 360 -0.73 -41.30 -27.49
C ILE A 360 -1.44 -40.12 -28.15
N VAL A 361 -1.51 -38.96 -27.49
CA VAL A 361 -2.11 -37.74 -28.05
C VAL A 361 -1.38 -37.27 -29.30
N ALA A 362 -0.04 -37.32 -29.30
CA ALA A 362 0.74 -36.98 -30.49
C ALA A 362 0.47 -37.95 -31.64
N MET A 363 0.39 -39.26 -31.39
CA MET A 363 0.11 -40.27 -32.41
C MET A 363 -1.31 -40.15 -33.00
N VAL A 364 -2.30 -39.76 -32.21
CA VAL A 364 -3.66 -39.47 -32.68
C VAL A 364 -3.73 -38.19 -33.53
N SER A 365 -2.75 -37.28 -33.37
CA SER A 365 -2.67 -36.04 -34.17
C SER A 365 -2.00 -36.24 -35.55
N PHE A 366 -1.44 -37.42 -35.81
CA PHE A 366 -0.79 -37.79 -37.09
C PHE A 366 -1.55 -38.89 -37.86
N LEU A 367 -2.78 -39.20 -37.44
CA LEU A 367 -3.78 -40.00 -38.15
C LEU A 367 -4.93 -39.09 -38.55
#